data_AF-A0A8B8MBB1-F1
#
_entry.id   AF-A0A8B8MBB1-F1
#
_cell.length_a   1.000
_cell.length_b   1.000
_cell.length_c   1.000
_cell.angle_alpha   90.00
_cell.angle_beta   90.00
_cell.angle_gamma   90.00
#
_symmetry.space_group_name_H-M   'P 1'
#
loop_
_entity.id
_entity.type
_entity.pdbx_description
1 polymer ?
#
loop_
_entity_poly.entity_id
_entity_poly.type
_entity_poly.pdbx_seq_one_letter_code
_entity_poly.pdbx_strand_id
1 'polypeptide(L)'
;MSLSRWLSGSALKQVAMFGCPSIDKSSVIPAKRLRKFFEVSENTVCSECSLRQLCKFANQNVWKCNTNNLDLEVVMKVITAYAIEFVHPQLVVPNEVNKSVSQLLEEVVKLSQTT
;
A
#
# COMPACT_ATOMS: atom_id res chain seq x y z
N MET A 1 1.71 -18.48 6.18
CA MET A 1 1.75 -17.64 7.40
C MET A 1 1.03 -16.33 7.09
N SER A 2 0.02 -15.92 7.85
CA SER A 2 -0.68 -14.65 7.58
C SER A 2 0.07 -13.47 8.22
N LEU A 3 0.40 -12.46 7.41
CA LEU A 3 1.05 -11.24 7.87
C LEU A 3 0.21 -10.43 8.86
N SER A 4 -1.11 -10.58 8.78
CA SER A 4 -2.08 -9.91 9.64
C SER A 4 -1.87 -10.17 11.14
N ARG A 5 -1.10 -11.21 11.50
CA ARG A 5 -0.79 -11.54 12.89
C ARG A 5 0.43 -10.80 13.45
N TRP A 6 1.23 -10.15 12.60
CA TRP A 6 2.55 -9.64 12.99
C TRP A 6 2.77 -8.17 12.66
N LEU A 7 2.09 -7.64 11.65
CA LEU A 7 2.11 -6.22 11.33
C LEU A 7 0.85 -5.52 11.84
N SER A 8 1.00 -4.26 12.19
CA SER A 8 -0.08 -3.37 12.59
C SER A 8 -1.11 -3.25 11.48
N GLY A 9 -2.29 -3.84 11.72
CA GLY A 9 -3.41 -3.76 10.79
C GLY A 9 -3.91 -2.33 10.57
N SER A 10 -3.85 -1.48 11.59
CA SER A 10 -4.24 -0.06 11.47
C SER A 10 -3.26 0.73 10.62
N ALA A 11 -1.94 0.52 10.80
CA ALA A 11 -0.93 1.17 9.96
C ALA A 11 -1.02 0.69 8.50
N LEU A 12 -1.21 -0.61 8.27
CA LEU A 12 -1.45 -1.13 6.92
C LEU A 12 -2.70 -0.54 6.27
N LYS A 13 -3.80 -0.43 7.03
CA LYS A 13 -5.04 0.18 6.54
C LYS A 13 -4.85 1.67 6.22
N GLN A 14 -4.08 2.41 7.02
CA GLN A 14 -3.76 3.81 6.76
C GLN A 14 -3.02 3.97 5.43
N VAL A 15 -2.00 3.12 5.17
CA VAL A 15 -1.28 3.10 3.89
C VAL A 15 -2.22 2.73 2.74
N ALA A 16 -3.13 1.79 2.94
CA ALA A 16 -4.11 1.39 1.93
C ALA A 16 -5.07 2.54 1.54
N MET A 17 -5.49 3.36 2.52
CA MET A 17 -6.45 4.45 2.32
C MET A 17 -5.88 5.67 1.59
N PHE A 18 -4.56 5.80 1.47
CA PHE A 18 -3.94 7.00 0.89
C PHE A 18 -3.98 7.04 -0.65
N GLY A 19 -3.24 6.16 -1.32
CA GLY A 19 -3.00 6.26 -2.76
C GLY A 19 -2.04 5.20 -3.27
N CYS A 20 -1.75 5.19 -4.56
CA CYS A 20 -0.64 4.40 -5.11
C CYS A 20 0.66 5.22 -4.98
N PRO A 21 1.80 4.61 -4.60
CA PRO A 21 3.08 5.32 -4.55
C PRO A 21 3.47 5.93 -5.91
N SER A 22 3.20 5.22 -7.01
CA SER A 22 3.42 5.71 -8.38
C SER A 22 2.31 5.28 -9.34
N ILE A 23 2.39 5.73 -10.59
CA ILE A 23 1.47 5.35 -11.68
C ILE A 23 1.90 4.07 -12.43
N ASP A 24 3.03 3.48 -12.04
CA ASP A 24 3.56 2.28 -12.68
C ASP A 24 2.76 1.04 -12.27
N LYS A 25 2.58 0.11 -13.21
CA LYS A 25 1.84 -1.13 -12.95
C LYS A 25 2.41 -1.91 -11.75
N SER A 26 3.74 -1.90 -11.58
CA SER A 26 4.44 -2.55 -10.47
C SER A 26 4.14 -1.94 -9.10
N SER A 27 3.72 -0.67 -9.05
CA SER A 27 3.33 0.05 -7.84
C SER A 27 1.81 0.00 -7.61
N VAL A 28 1.05 0.22 -8.68
CA VAL A 28 -0.41 0.27 -8.66
C VAL A 28 -1.03 -1.07 -8.29
N ILE A 29 -0.57 -2.18 -8.88
CA ILE A 29 -1.19 -3.49 -8.64
C ILE A 29 -1.07 -3.93 -7.17
N PRO A 30 0.12 -3.87 -6.53
CA PRO A 30 0.23 -4.13 -5.09
C PRO A 30 -0.62 -3.20 -4.23
N ALA A 31 -0.61 -1.88 -4.48
CA ALA A 31 -1.38 -0.91 -3.68
C ALA A 31 -2.89 -1.18 -3.73
N LYS A 32 -3.43 -1.50 -4.91
CA LYS A 32 -4.84 -1.86 -5.07
C LYS A 32 -5.19 -3.22 -4.43
N ARG A 33 -4.28 -4.20 -4.48
CA ARG A 33 -4.46 -5.47 -3.74
C ARG A 33 -4.52 -5.23 -2.24
N LEU A 34 -3.62 -4.40 -1.70
CA LEU A 34 -3.63 -4.00 -0.29
C LEU A 34 -4.96 -3.34 0.08
N ARG A 35 -5.47 -2.42 -0.75
CA ARG A 35 -6.81 -1.83 -0.56
C ARG A 35 -7.94 -2.85 -0.54
N LYS A 36 -7.93 -3.77 -1.50
CA LYS A 36 -8.95 -4.81 -1.59
C LYS A 36 -8.98 -5.69 -0.35
N PHE A 37 -7.82 -6.01 0.23
CA PHE A 37 -7.71 -6.77 1.47
C PHE A 37 -8.40 -6.06 2.66
N PHE A 38 -8.32 -4.73 2.74
CA PHE A 38 -9.00 -3.94 3.77
C PHE A 38 -10.41 -3.49 3.39
N GLU A 39 -10.96 -4.00 2.28
CA GLU A 39 -12.27 -3.63 1.76
C GLU A 39 -12.44 -2.12 1.53
N VAL A 40 -11.34 -1.42 1.25
CA VAL A 40 -11.33 0.02 0.97
C VAL A 40 -11.77 0.24 -0.48
N SER A 41 -12.74 1.12 -0.69
CA SER A 41 -13.26 1.47 -2.01
C SER A 41 -12.19 2.11 -2.89
N GLU A 42 -11.91 1.49 -4.04
CA GLU A 42 -11.02 2.03 -5.07
C GLU A 42 -11.48 3.40 -5.55
N ASN A 43 -12.79 3.61 -5.73
CA ASN A 43 -13.32 4.87 -6.21
C ASN A 43 -13.06 6.01 -5.23
N THR A 44 -13.20 5.76 -3.93
CA THR A 44 -12.97 6.75 -2.88
C THR A 44 -11.49 7.15 -2.83
N VAL A 45 -10.57 6.19 -2.90
CA VAL A 45 -9.14 6.51 -2.84
C VAL A 45 -8.65 7.14 -4.15
N CYS A 46 -9.08 6.64 -5.30
CA CYS A 46 -8.68 7.21 -6.57
C CYS A 46 -9.34 8.56 -6.87
N SER A 47 -10.52 8.89 -6.32
CA SER A 47 -11.14 10.21 -6.51
C SER A 47 -10.32 11.33 -5.87
N GLU A 48 -9.77 11.07 -4.69
CA GLU A 48 -8.94 12.01 -3.91
C GLU A 48 -7.46 11.95 -4.27
N CYS A 49 -7.04 10.98 -5.08
CA CYS A 49 -5.64 10.79 -5.46
C CYS A 49 -5.15 11.90 -6.40
N SER A 50 -4.09 12.62 -6.02
CA SER A 50 -3.48 13.67 -6.85
C SER A 50 -2.97 13.16 -8.20
N LEU A 51 -2.64 11.87 -8.31
CA LEU A 51 -2.15 11.24 -9.54
C LEU A 51 -3.27 10.73 -10.46
N ARG A 52 -4.55 10.89 -10.09
CA ARG A 52 -5.69 10.28 -10.80
C ARG A 52 -5.66 10.54 -12.30
N GLN A 53 -5.43 11.79 -12.70
CA GLN A 53 -5.45 12.19 -14.12
C GLN A 53 -4.30 11.59 -14.93
N LEU A 54 -3.19 11.21 -14.27
CA LEU A 54 -2.02 10.58 -14.89
C LEU A 54 -2.10 9.05 -14.85
N CYS A 55 -2.93 8.50 -13.98
CA CYS A 55 -3.00 7.07 -13.72
C CYS A 55 -3.96 6.37 -14.71
N LYS A 56 -3.40 5.67 -15.69
CA LYS A 56 -4.18 4.82 -16.63
C LYS A 56 -4.95 3.67 -15.97
N PHE A 57 -4.76 3.45 -14.67
CA PHE A 57 -5.41 2.42 -13.87
C PHE A 57 -6.39 2.98 -12.84
N ALA A 58 -6.70 4.28 -12.90
CA ALA A 58 -7.66 4.92 -12.01
C ALA A 58 -8.99 4.14 -11.99
N ASN A 59 -9.53 3.88 -10.79
CA ASN A 59 -10.78 3.12 -10.56
C ASN A 59 -10.83 1.69 -11.13
N GLN A 60 -9.75 1.18 -11.74
CA GLN A 60 -9.74 -0.19 -12.24
C GLN A 60 -9.62 -1.17 -11.08
N ASN A 61 -10.48 -2.18 -11.08
CA ASN A 61 -10.41 -3.29 -10.14
C ASN A 61 -9.31 -4.28 -10.52
N VAL A 62 -8.59 -4.79 -9.53
CA VAL A 62 -7.61 -5.87 -9.71
C VAL A 62 -8.30 -7.21 -9.45
N TRP A 63 -9.27 -7.58 -10.32
CA TRP A 63 -10.16 -8.73 -10.11
C TRP A 63 -9.45 -10.10 -10.23
N LYS A 64 -8.29 -10.16 -10.91
CA LYS A 64 -7.64 -11.43 -11.27
C LYS A 64 -6.64 -12.00 -10.25
N CYS A 65 -6.70 -11.58 -8.98
CA CYS A 65 -5.76 -12.08 -7.97
C CYS A 65 -6.53 -12.63 -6.79
N ASN A 66 -6.14 -13.82 -6.33
CA ASN A 66 -6.70 -14.42 -5.13
C ASN A 66 -6.39 -13.48 -3.95
N THR A 67 -7.36 -12.65 -3.57
CA THR A 67 -7.20 -11.60 -2.55
C THR A 67 -7.46 -12.10 -1.13
N ASN A 68 -7.78 -13.38 -0.98
CA ASN A 68 -8.17 -13.97 0.31
C ASN A 68 -7.02 -13.98 1.32
N ASN A 69 -5.76 -13.92 0.85
CA ASN A 69 -4.57 -13.74 1.68
C ASN A 69 -3.73 -12.57 1.18
N LEU A 70 -3.39 -11.65 2.07
CA LEU A 70 -2.41 -10.60 1.79
C LEU A 70 -1.01 -11.20 1.80
N ASP A 71 -0.35 -11.21 0.64
CA ASP A 71 1.03 -11.69 0.49
C ASP A 71 2.03 -10.68 1.10
N LEU A 72 3.07 -11.21 1.76
CA LEU A 72 4.21 -10.42 2.22
C LEU A 72 4.82 -9.60 1.09
N GLU A 73 4.93 -10.19 -0.10
CA GLU A 73 5.46 -9.51 -1.28
C GLU A 73 4.66 -8.24 -1.62
N VAL A 74 3.33 -8.30 -1.53
CA VAL A 74 2.45 -7.15 -1.79
C VAL A 74 2.70 -6.06 -0.75
N VAL A 75 2.76 -6.43 0.52
CA VAL A 75 2.97 -5.48 1.63
C VAL A 75 4.34 -4.81 1.52
N MET A 76 5.39 -5.60 1.33
CA MET A 76 6.76 -5.08 1.23
C MET A 76 6.94 -4.17 0.01
N LYS A 77 6.34 -4.50 -1.14
CA LYS A 77 6.39 -3.62 -2.33
C LYS A 77 5.80 -2.24 -2.05
N VAL A 78 4.66 -2.19 -1.36
CA VAL A 78 3.99 -0.90 -1.08
C VAL A 78 4.77 -0.10 -0.03
N ILE A 79 5.11 -0.72 1.10
CA ILE A 79 5.82 -0.03 2.20
C ILE A 79 7.18 0.46 1.73
N THR A 80 7.96 -0.39 1.05
CA THR A 80 9.30 -0.03 0.59
C THR A 80 9.22 1.13 -0.41
N ALA A 81 8.26 1.12 -1.33
CA ALA A 81 8.10 2.21 -2.30
C ALA A 81 7.90 3.58 -1.62
N TYR A 82 7.10 3.64 -0.55
CA TYR A 82 6.97 4.86 0.24
C TYR A 82 8.24 5.19 1.04
N ALA A 83 8.87 4.19 1.66
CA ALA A 83 10.00 4.39 2.55
C ALA A 83 11.28 4.87 1.85
N ILE A 84 11.55 4.38 0.64
CA ILE A 84 12.74 4.76 -0.13
C ILE A 84 12.49 5.95 -1.06
N GLU A 85 11.38 6.66 -0.87
CA GLU A 85 10.94 7.78 -1.70
C GLU A 85 10.80 7.42 -3.19
N PHE A 86 10.53 6.14 -3.50
CA PHE A 86 10.16 5.68 -4.83
C PHE A 86 8.68 5.96 -5.11
N VAL A 87 8.33 7.24 -4.99
CA VAL A 87 7.00 7.79 -5.19
C VAL A 87 7.00 8.69 -6.43
N HIS A 88 5.83 8.88 -7.04
CA HIS A 88 5.72 9.83 -8.15
C HIS A 88 6.04 11.25 -7.66
N PRO A 89 6.79 12.08 -8.41
CA PRO A 89 7.23 13.41 -7.94
C PRO A 89 6.09 14.38 -7.57
N GLN A 90 4.90 14.18 -8.14
CA GLN A 90 3.70 14.99 -7.84
C GLN A 90 2.87 14.44 -6.66
N LEU A 91 3.29 13.35 -6.04
CA LEU A 91 2.61 12.76 -4.89
C LEU A 91 3.17 13.37 -3.61
N VAL A 92 2.35 14.17 -2.93
CA VAL A 92 2.68 14.67 -1.59
C VAL A 92 2.18 13.64 -0.58
N VAL A 93 3.11 12.99 0.12
CA VAL A 93 2.78 11.95 1.11
C VAL A 93 2.57 12.60 2.49
N PRO A 94 1.38 12.47 3.11
CA PRO A 94 1.13 13.01 4.45
C PRO A 94 2.00 12.36 5.52
N ASN A 95 2.29 13.12 6.58
CA ASN A 95 3.12 12.65 7.69
C ASN A 95 2.53 11.41 8.39
N GLU A 96 1.21 11.30 8.43
CA GLU A 96 0.49 10.16 9.01
C GLU A 96 0.75 8.86 8.24
N VAL A 97 0.89 8.96 6.91
CA VAL A 97 1.25 7.82 6.06
C VAL A 97 2.71 7.45 6.30
N ASN A 98 3.61 8.45 6.34
CA ASN A 98 5.03 8.21 6.63
C ASN A 98 5.25 7.57 8.00
N LYS A 99 4.56 8.04 9.05
CA LYS A 99 4.58 7.42 10.38
C LYS A 99 4.12 5.96 10.35
N SER A 100 3.06 5.67 9.59
CA SER A 100 2.55 4.30 9.43
C SER A 100 3.56 3.41 8.71
N VAL A 101 4.21 3.93 7.66
CA VAL A 101 5.28 3.24 6.92
C VAL A 101 6.48 2.94 7.84
N SER A 102 6.95 3.92 8.62
CA SER A 102 8.04 3.74 9.57
C SER A 102 7.72 2.69 10.64
N GLN A 103 6.52 2.75 11.22
CA GLN A 103 6.07 1.75 12.19
C GLN A 103 6.11 0.33 11.58
N LEU A 104 5.57 0.16 10.37
CA LEU A 104 5.52 -1.15 9.73
C LEU A 104 6.93 -1.68 9.42
N LEU A 105 7.86 -0.81 9.02
CA LEU A 105 9.25 -1.21 8.80
C LEU A 105 9.93 -1.65 10.10
N GLU A 106 9.73 -0.92 11.20
CA GLU A 106 10.24 -1.32 12.52
C GLU A 106 9.70 -2.68 12.95
N GLU A 107 8.42 -2.95 12.71
CA GLU A 107 7.80 -4.25 12.96
C GLU A 107 8.45 -5.35 12.11
N VAL A 108 8.65 -5.12 10.81
CA VAL A 108 9.36 -6.06 9.91
C VAL A 108 10.78 -6.35 10.41
N VAL A 109 11.53 -5.32 10.83
CA VAL A 109 12.89 -5.50 11.37
C VAL A 109 12.87 -6.33 12.64
N LYS A 110 11.95 -6.05 13.58
CA LYS A 110 11.81 -6.85 14.81
C LYS A 110 11.53 -8.32 14.49
N LEU A 111 10.64 -8.60 13.55
CA LEU A 111 10.33 -9.97 13.12
C LEU A 111 11.52 -10.71 12.51
N SER A 112 12.38 -9.99 11.78
CA SER A 112 13.59 -10.56 11.18
C SER A 112 14.65 -10.97 12.21
N GLN A 113 14.59 -10.43 13.43
CA GLN A 113 15.53 -10.76 14.51
C GLN A 113 15.05 -11.94 15.36
N THR A 114 13.75 -12.26 15.31
CA THR A 114 13.13 -13.34 16.10
C THR A 114 13.03 -14.67 15.35
N THR A 115 13.37 -14.69 14.06
CA THR A 115 13.31 -15.87 13.18
C THR A 115 14.72 -16.31 12.81
#